data_AF-A0A6G3MG11-F1
#
_entry.id   AF-A0A6G3MG11-F1
#
_cell.length_a   1.000
_cell.length_b   1.000
_cell.length_c   1.000
_cell.angle_alpha   90.00
_cell.angle_beta   90.00
_cell.angle_gamma   90.00
#
_symmetry.space_group_name_H-M   'P 1'
#
loop_
_entity.id
_entity.type
_entity.pdbx_description
1 polymer ?
#
loop_
_entity_poly.entity_id
_entity_poly.type
_entity_poly.pdbx_seq_one_letter_code
_entity_poly.pdbx_strand_id
1 'polypeptide(L)'
;MCAFGLGYYLDIHNFWYYAFFQFLNGVIQSGGWPTILAIVSSWLSKTTMGTVLGIWGNHYAVGNIMGQSIAAVFVDNQWGMSFIANGLIAIFISIVVLLFLASNPKAMGYEHELPIIVAEHIQIPDQENENILTYQDIEAFEDRDSPISFLHALLVPGVLEFSFSLFFCKIVIYTFLFWLPYYIHAVGITGYSLTPTTAALLATLFDIGGIFGNIVSGVLM
;
A
#
# COMPACT_ATOMS: atom_id res chain seq x y z
N MET A 1 -11.55 -12.71 -0.52
CA MET A 1 -12.73 -12.00 -1.07
C MET A 1 -13.79 -12.93 -1.68
N CYS A 2 -13.51 -13.74 -2.71
CA CYS A 2 -14.55 -14.57 -3.35
C CYS A 2 -15.27 -15.51 -2.39
N ALA A 3 -14.55 -16.19 -1.50
CA ALA A 3 -15.15 -17.05 -0.48
C ALA A 3 -16.11 -16.28 0.44
N PHE A 4 -15.77 -15.06 0.85
CA PHE A 4 -16.66 -14.20 1.64
C PHE A 4 -17.97 -13.91 0.89
N GLY A 5 -17.91 -13.63 -0.42
CA GLY A 5 -19.08 -13.40 -1.25
C GLY A 5 -19.91 -14.66 -1.54
N LEU A 6 -19.28 -15.85 -1.58
CA LEU A 6 -20.00 -17.12 -1.75
C LEU A 6 -20.92 -17.44 -0.58
N GLY A 7 -20.68 -16.87 0.61
CA GLY A 7 -21.58 -16.99 1.76
C GLY A 7 -23.03 -16.59 1.45
N TYR A 8 -23.22 -15.60 0.56
CA TYR A 8 -24.55 -15.21 0.06
C TYR A 8 -25.26 -16.33 -0.71
N TYR A 9 -24.57 -16.96 -1.66
CA TYR A 9 -25.15 -18.00 -2.53
C TYR A 9 -25.33 -19.35 -1.85
N LEU A 10 -24.49 -19.62 -0.84
CA LEU A 10 -24.55 -20.82 -0.03
C LEU A 10 -25.50 -20.68 1.17
N ASP A 11 -26.20 -19.55 1.27
CA ASP A 11 -27.16 -19.24 2.34
C ASP A 11 -26.56 -19.33 3.76
N ILE A 12 -25.26 -18.98 3.88
CA ILE A 12 -24.50 -19.09 5.14
C ILE A 12 -24.74 -17.85 6.00
N HIS A 13 -25.50 -18.01 7.08
CA HIS A 13 -25.82 -16.97 8.05
C HIS A 13 -25.02 -17.11 9.35
N ASN A 14 -23.72 -17.41 9.25
CA ASN A 14 -22.85 -17.62 10.40
C ASN A 14 -21.78 -16.54 10.50
N PHE A 15 -21.76 -15.79 11.61
CA PHE A 15 -20.77 -14.73 11.84
C PHE A 15 -19.32 -15.23 11.73
N TRP A 16 -19.01 -16.41 12.26
CA TRP A 16 -17.65 -16.96 12.27
C TRP A 16 -17.13 -17.30 10.88
N TYR A 17 -18.02 -17.65 9.95
CA TYR A 17 -17.66 -17.83 8.54
C TYR A 17 -17.08 -16.52 7.98
N TYR A 18 -17.81 -15.43 8.14
CA TYR A 18 -17.41 -14.11 7.64
C TYR A 18 -16.16 -13.60 8.35
N ALA A 19 -16.07 -13.75 9.68
CA ALA A 19 -14.91 -13.37 10.46
C ALA A 19 -13.65 -14.14 10.04
N PHE A 20 -13.75 -15.46 9.85
CA PHE A 20 -12.64 -16.30 9.42
C PHE A 20 -12.11 -15.90 8.05
N PHE A 21 -12.99 -15.73 7.07
CA PHE A 21 -12.56 -15.33 5.72
C PHE A 21 -12.04 -13.91 5.65
N GLN A 22 -12.53 -12.99 6.49
CA GLN A 22 -11.95 -11.64 6.60
C GLN A 22 -10.56 -11.65 7.25
N PHE A 23 -10.37 -12.46 8.30
CA PHE A 23 -9.07 -12.66 8.91
C PHE A 23 -8.06 -13.20 7.88
N LEU A 24 -8.43 -14.26 7.16
CA LEU A 24 -7.56 -14.85 6.14
C LEU A 24 -7.26 -13.86 5.01
N ASN A 25 -8.25 -13.08 4.59
CA ASN A 25 -8.08 -12.02 3.61
C ASN A 25 -7.07 -10.96 4.07
N GLY A 26 -7.07 -10.60 5.36
CA GLY A 26 -6.10 -9.67 5.95
C GLY A 26 -4.68 -10.26 5.99
N VAL A 27 -4.55 -11.52 6.43
CA VAL A 27 -3.26 -12.22 6.48
C VAL A 27 -2.61 -12.28 5.10
N ILE A 28 -3.37 -12.69 4.08
CA ILE A 28 -2.86 -12.83 2.70
C ILE A 28 -2.42 -11.47 2.13
N GLN A 29 -3.16 -10.40 2.39
CA GLN A 29 -2.84 -9.06 1.87
C GLN A 29 -1.68 -8.38 2.60
N SER A 30 -1.37 -8.78 3.85
CA SER A 30 -0.35 -8.12 4.67
C SER A 30 1.04 -8.06 4.02
N GLY A 31 1.42 -9.09 3.25
CA GLY A 31 2.70 -9.16 2.55
C GLY A 31 2.75 -8.36 1.25
N GLY A 32 1.60 -7.92 0.72
CA GLY A 32 1.53 -7.30 -0.61
C GLY A 32 2.35 -6.02 -0.72
N TRP A 33 2.14 -5.07 0.21
CA TRP A 33 2.80 -3.76 0.14
C TRP A 33 4.33 -3.84 0.33
N PRO A 34 4.87 -4.54 1.35
CA PRO A 34 6.32 -4.70 1.48
C PRO A 34 6.97 -5.40 0.27
N THR A 35 6.32 -6.44 -0.28
CA THR A 35 6.83 -7.14 -1.47
C THR A 35 6.87 -6.22 -2.69
N ILE A 36 5.82 -5.44 -2.94
CA ILE A 36 5.81 -4.52 -4.09
C ILE A 36 6.88 -3.43 -3.93
N LEU A 37 7.02 -2.85 -2.73
CA LEU A 37 8.07 -1.87 -2.47
C LEU A 37 9.48 -2.44 -2.66
N ALA A 38 9.72 -3.70 -2.28
CA ALA A 38 10.99 -4.37 -2.51
C ALA A 38 11.29 -4.54 -4.01
N ILE A 39 10.27 -4.89 -4.81
CA ILE A 39 10.42 -5.02 -6.27
C ILE A 39 10.68 -3.63 -6.87
N VAL A 40 9.81 -2.65 -6.61
CA VAL A 40 9.92 -1.30 -7.19
C VAL A 40 11.25 -0.63 -6.81
N SER A 41 11.70 -0.77 -5.56
CA SER A 41 12.99 -0.20 -5.12
C SER A 41 14.21 -0.86 -5.77
N SER A 42 14.07 -2.07 -6.32
CA SER A 42 15.13 -2.72 -7.10
C SER A 42 15.25 -2.17 -8.53
N TRP A 43 14.16 -1.61 -9.09
CA TRP A 43 14.11 -1.11 -10.47
C TRP A 43 14.40 0.40 -10.60
N LEU A 44 14.33 1.15 -9.50
CA LEU A 44 14.40 2.62 -9.52
C LEU A 44 15.69 3.15 -8.92
N SER A 45 16.22 4.20 -9.53
CA SER A 45 17.35 4.95 -8.99
C SER A 45 16.91 5.88 -7.85
N LYS A 46 17.84 6.23 -6.95
CA LYS A 46 17.58 7.11 -5.79
C LYS A 46 16.88 8.41 -6.16
N THR A 47 17.30 9.03 -7.26
CA THR A 47 16.81 10.34 -7.72
C THR A 47 15.41 10.28 -8.34
N THR A 48 14.95 9.12 -8.80
CA THR A 48 13.64 8.98 -9.47
C THR A 48 12.61 8.26 -8.59
N MET A 49 13.05 7.64 -7.48
CA MET A 49 12.19 6.86 -6.60
C MET A 49 11.02 7.67 -6.03
N GLY A 50 11.28 8.87 -5.50
CA GLY A 50 10.25 9.73 -4.91
C GLY A 50 9.14 10.07 -5.90
N THR A 51 9.51 10.51 -7.10
CA THR A 51 8.55 10.90 -8.14
C THR A 51 7.75 9.71 -8.65
N VAL A 52 8.40 8.58 -8.91
CA VAL A 52 7.70 7.38 -9.39
C VAL A 52 6.78 6.82 -8.31
N LEU A 53 7.21 6.75 -7.05
CA LEU A 53 6.35 6.29 -5.95
C LEU A 53 5.18 7.25 -5.68
N GLY A 54 5.38 8.57 -5.85
CA GLY A 54 4.30 9.55 -5.74
C GLY A 54 3.23 9.41 -6.82
N ILE A 55 3.63 9.22 -8.08
CA ILE A 55 2.68 8.97 -9.18
C ILE A 55 2.03 7.60 -9.02
N TRP A 56 2.84 6.57 -8.74
CA TRP A 56 2.38 5.20 -8.61
C TRP A 56 1.43 5.05 -7.42
N GLY A 57 1.68 5.72 -6.29
CA GLY A 57 0.85 5.69 -5.07
C GLY A 57 -0.62 6.03 -5.27
N ASN A 58 -0.99 6.66 -6.40
CA ASN A 58 -2.38 6.91 -6.78
C ASN A 58 -3.18 5.65 -7.10
N HIS A 59 -2.52 4.51 -7.31
CA HIS A 59 -3.19 3.22 -7.54
C HIS A 59 -4.17 2.85 -6.44
N TYR A 60 -3.92 3.25 -5.18
CA TYR A 60 -4.85 3.04 -4.07
C TYR A 60 -6.19 3.75 -4.27
N ALA A 61 -6.15 5.04 -4.65
CA ALA A 61 -7.34 5.83 -4.89
C ALA A 61 -8.13 5.30 -6.10
N VAL A 62 -7.42 4.97 -7.19
CA VAL A 62 -8.03 4.36 -8.39
C VAL A 62 -8.70 3.03 -8.02
N GLY A 63 -8.02 2.17 -7.28
CA GLY A 63 -8.54 0.89 -6.81
C GLY A 63 -9.79 1.05 -5.93
N ASN A 64 -9.79 2.02 -5.01
CA ASN A 64 -10.96 2.32 -4.17
C ASN A 64 -12.18 2.72 -5.01
N ILE A 65 -12.01 3.67 -5.94
CA ILE A 65 -13.08 4.15 -6.80
C ILE A 65 -13.66 3.00 -7.64
N MET A 66 -12.78 2.23 -8.29
CA MET A 66 -13.21 1.09 -9.12
C MET A 66 -13.91 0.02 -8.28
N GLY A 67 -13.34 -0.34 -7.13
CA GLY A 67 -13.90 -1.37 -6.25
C GLY A 67 -15.27 -1.01 -5.69
N GLN A 68 -15.46 0.25 -5.27
CA GLN A 68 -16.75 0.79 -4.82
C GLN A 68 -17.77 0.84 -5.95
N SER A 69 -17.37 1.30 -7.14
CA SER A 69 -18.26 1.39 -8.31
C SER A 69 -18.79 0.01 -8.70
N ILE A 70 -17.92 -1.01 -8.72
CA ILE A 70 -18.31 -2.39 -8.99
C ILE A 70 -19.23 -2.91 -7.87
N ALA A 71 -18.88 -2.65 -6.61
CA ALA A 71 -19.68 -3.10 -5.48
C ALA A 71 -21.10 -2.52 -5.49
N ALA A 72 -21.23 -1.24 -5.87
CA ALA A 72 -22.50 -0.52 -5.92
C ALA A 72 -23.50 -1.11 -6.93
N VAL A 73 -23.04 -1.72 -8.02
CA VAL A 73 -23.92 -2.37 -9.01
C VAL A 73 -24.68 -3.57 -8.42
N PHE A 74 -24.06 -4.27 -7.46
CA PHE A 74 -24.58 -5.54 -6.96
C PHE A 74 -25.15 -5.46 -5.53
N VAL A 75 -24.92 -4.37 -4.81
CA VAL A 75 -25.19 -4.26 -3.37
C VAL A 75 -26.66 -4.48 -3.00
N ASP A 76 -27.61 -3.99 -3.80
CA ASP A 76 -29.04 -4.03 -3.47
C ASP A 76 -29.70 -5.40 -3.71
N ASN A 77 -29.22 -6.14 -4.71
CA ASN A 77 -29.85 -7.39 -5.15
C ASN A 77 -29.04 -8.63 -4.74
N GLN A 78 -27.73 -8.61 -4.98
CA GLN A 78 -26.84 -9.76 -4.87
C GLN A 78 -25.50 -9.33 -4.27
N TRP A 79 -25.51 -8.86 -3.01
CA TRP A 79 -24.32 -8.29 -2.38
C TRP A 79 -23.09 -9.24 -2.40
N GLY A 80 -23.30 -10.56 -2.48
CA GLY A 80 -22.22 -11.53 -2.67
C GLY A 80 -21.39 -11.27 -3.94
N MET A 81 -22.02 -10.82 -5.03
CA MET A 81 -21.34 -10.46 -6.28
C MET A 81 -20.42 -9.27 -6.15
N SER A 82 -20.71 -8.33 -5.25
CA SER A 82 -19.82 -7.20 -4.97
C SER A 82 -18.42 -7.68 -4.55
N PHE A 83 -18.33 -8.80 -3.84
CA PHE A 83 -17.06 -9.38 -3.40
C PHE A 83 -16.47 -10.36 -4.41
N ILE A 84 -17.30 -11.15 -5.09
CA ILE A 84 -16.84 -12.13 -6.08
C ILE A 84 -16.27 -11.41 -7.31
N ALA A 85 -16.97 -10.41 -7.85
CA ALA A 85 -16.51 -9.66 -9.02
C ALA A 85 -15.14 -8.98 -8.77
N ASN A 86 -15.02 -8.28 -7.64
CA ASN A 86 -13.76 -7.67 -7.21
C ASN A 86 -12.65 -8.71 -7.04
N GLY A 87 -12.95 -9.86 -6.44
CA GLY A 87 -11.98 -10.94 -6.27
C GLY A 87 -11.53 -11.59 -7.58
N LEU A 88 -12.43 -11.76 -8.56
CA LEU A 88 -12.08 -12.29 -9.88
C LEU A 88 -11.21 -11.32 -10.68
N ILE A 89 -11.49 -10.02 -10.61
CA ILE A 89 -10.65 -8.98 -11.23
C ILE A 89 -9.25 -8.98 -10.59
N ALA A 90 -9.18 -9.07 -9.25
CA ALA A 90 -7.90 -9.17 -8.57
C ALA A 90 -7.11 -10.42 -9.01
N ILE A 91 -7.75 -11.59 -9.11
CA ILE A 91 -7.12 -12.82 -9.61
C ILE A 91 -6.60 -12.63 -11.05
N PHE A 92 -7.41 -12.04 -11.93
CA PHE A 92 -7.00 -11.76 -13.31
C PHE A 92 -5.76 -10.85 -13.36
N ILE A 93 -5.76 -9.75 -12.61
CA ILE A 93 -4.62 -8.84 -12.52
C ILE A 93 -3.40 -9.57 -11.93
N SER A 94 -3.58 -10.40 -10.90
CA SER A 94 -2.49 -11.21 -10.34
C SER A 94 -1.89 -12.18 -11.35
N ILE A 95 -2.69 -12.78 -12.24
CA ILE A 95 -2.19 -13.64 -13.33
C ILE A 95 -1.39 -12.82 -14.33
N VAL A 96 -1.88 -11.64 -14.73
CA VAL A 96 -1.13 -10.74 -15.62
C VAL A 96 0.21 -10.36 -15.00
N VAL A 97 0.21 -9.96 -13.73
CA VAL A 97 1.45 -9.64 -13.00
C VAL A 97 2.36 -10.87 -12.92
N LEU A 98 1.84 -12.06 -12.64
CA LEU A 98 2.63 -13.29 -12.59
C LEU A 98 3.32 -13.61 -13.92
N LEU A 99 2.66 -13.32 -15.05
CA LEU A 99 3.19 -13.61 -16.39
C LEU A 99 4.18 -12.56 -16.90
N PHE A 100 4.00 -11.29 -16.52
CA PHE A 100 4.74 -10.16 -17.11
C PHE A 100 5.68 -9.44 -16.15
N LEU A 101 5.61 -9.68 -14.84
CA LEU A 101 6.47 -8.99 -13.87
C LEU A 101 7.88 -9.57 -13.90
N ALA A 102 8.83 -8.79 -14.42
CA ALA A 102 10.24 -9.04 -14.20
C ALA A 102 10.57 -8.69 -12.73
N SER A 103 10.99 -9.69 -11.96
CA SER A 103 11.21 -9.54 -10.52
C SER A 103 12.48 -8.79 -10.16
N ASN A 104 13.49 -8.76 -11.04
CA ASN A 104 14.76 -8.08 -10.77
C ASN A 104 15.44 -7.63 -12.08
N PRO A 105 16.01 -6.41 -12.16
CA PRO A 105 16.81 -5.98 -13.30
C PRO A 105 18.00 -6.93 -13.61
N LYS A 106 18.59 -7.56 -12.58
CA LYS A 106 19.65 -8.59 -12.76
C LYS A 106 19.15 -9.79 -13.60
N ALA A 107 17.87 -10.16 -13.48
CA ALA A 107 17.27 -11.25 -14.27
C ALA A 107 17.08 -10.88 -15.76
N MET A 108 17.13 -9.59 -16.09
CA MET A 108 17.06 -9.07 -17.46
C MET A 108 18.43 -8.62 -17.99
N GLY A 109 19.52 -8.89 -17.28
CA GLY A 109 20.89 -8.54 -17.71
C GLY A 109 21.25 -7.06 -17.55
N TYR A 110 20.47 -6.30 -16.77
CA TYR A 110 20.81 -4.93 -16.40
C TYR A 110 21.51 -4.92 -15.04
N GLU A 111 22.79 -4.56 -15.02
CA GLU A 111 23.51 -4.22 -13.78
C GLU A 111 23.10 -2.81 -13.37
N HIS A 112 22.30 -2.68 -12.31
CA HIS A 112 22.03 -1.40 -11.68
C HIS A 112 22.73 -1.34 -10.31
N GLU A 113 23.32 -0.18 -10.01
CA GLU A 113 23.96 0.11 -8.73
C GLU A 113 22.95 -0.08 -7.58
N LEU A 114 23.46 -0.66 -6.50
CA LEU A 114 22.78 -1.20 -5.30
C LEU A 114 21.47 -0.51 -4.85
N PRO A 115 20.44 -1.30 -4.47
CA PRO A 115 19.17 -0.77 -3.95
C PRO A 115 19.28 -0.13 -2.55
N ILE A 116 18.30 0.72 -2.28
CA ILE A 116 18.21 1.77 -1.24
C ILE A 116 18.34 1.28 0.20
N ILE A 117 18.04 0.02 0.48
CA ILE A 117 18.02 -0.52 1.86
C ILE A 117 19.44 -0.56 2.48
N VAL A 118 20.48 -0.62 1.65
CA VAL A 118 21.88 -0.64 2.12
C VAL A 118 22.43 0.78 2.35
N ALA A 119 21.96 1.76 1.57
CA ALA A 119 22.54 3.10 1.59
C ALA A 119 22.09 3.96 2.79
N GLU A 120 20.87 3.75 3.29
CA GLU A 120 20.38 4.48 4.48
C GLU A 120 21.03 3.96 5.77
N HIS A 121 21.57 2.73 5.78
CA HIS A 121 22.25 2.18 6.94
C HIS A 121 23.68 2.73 7.12
N ILE A 122 24.20 3.48 6.14
CA ILE A 122 25.47 4.18 6.25
C ILE A 122 25.17 5.66 6.52
N GLN A 123 24.82 5.98 7.77
CA GLN A 123 25.16 7.30 8.30
C GLN A 123 26.68 7.40 8.25
N ILE A 124 27.22 8.00 7.18
CA ILE A 124 28.61 8.42 7.13
C ILE A 124 28.74 9.52 8.20
N PRO A 125 29.46 9.30 9.31
CA PRO A 125 29.88 10.40 10.15
C PRO A 125 30.82 11.25 9.29
N ASP A 126 30.60 12.56 9.21
CA ASP A 126 31.51 13.52 8.60
C ASP A 126 32.93 13.33 9.16
N GLN A 127 33.76 12.53 8.50
CA GLN A 127 35.22 12.54 8.61
C GLN A 127 35.85 12.12 7.28
N GLU A 128 36.18 13.15 6.50
CA GLU A 128 37.38 13.31 5.69
C GLU A 128 38.37 12.12 5.77
N ASN A 129 38.17 11.11 4.93
CA ASN A 129 39.20 10.16 4.52
C ASN A 129 38.83 9.58 3.16
N GLU A 130 39.58 10.00 2.13
CA GLU A 130 39.63 9.34 0.82
C GLU A 130 40.17 7.92 0.98
N ASN A 131 39.30 6.97 1.32
CA ASN A 131 39.49 5.57 0.95
C ASN A 131 38.35 5.24 0.00
N ILE A 132 38.67 5.22 -1.29
CA ILE A 132 37.78 4.77 -2.36
C ILE A 132 37.37 3.34 -2.01
N LEU A 133 36.09 3.13 -1.69
CA LEU A 133 35.52 1.81 -1.48
C LEU A 133 35.83 0.93 -2.69
N THR A 134 36.60 -0.14 -2.46
CA THR A 134 36.98 -1.07 -3.51
C THR A 134 35.79 -2.00 -3.80
N TYR A 135 35.60 -2.41 -5.06
CA TYR A 135 34.55 -3.39 -5.44
C TYR A 135 34.55 -4.65 -4.56
N GLN A 136 35.72 -5.01 -4.04
CA GLN A 136 35.95 -6.16 -3.16
C GLN A 136 35.35 -5.97 -1.75
N ASP A 137 35.19 -4.73 -1.28
CA ASP A 137 34.53 -4.41 -0.02
C ASP A 137 33.00 -4.47 -0.17
N ILE A 138 32.48 -4.26 -1.39
CA ILE A 138 31.05 -4.37 -1.72
C ILE A 138 30.62 -5.85 -1.82
N GLU A 139 31.46 -6.72 -2.38
CA GLU A 139 31.21 -8.17 -2.40
C GLU A 139 31.15 -8.77 -0.98
N ALA A 140 31.96 -8.26 -0.05
CA ALA A 140 31.92 -8.68 1.36
C ALA A 140 30.64 -8.23 2.12
N PHE A 141 29.90 -7.25 1.58
CA PHE A 141 28.56 -6.88 2.07
C PHE A 141 27.45 -7.72 1.43
N GLU A 142 27.64 -8.19 0.19
CA GLU A 142 26.73 -9.15 -0.49
C GLU A 142 26.80 -10.53 0.18
N ASP A 143 27.92 -10.88 0.83
CA ASP A 143 28.15 -12.17 1.52
C ASP A 143 27.63 -12.23 2.98
N ARG A 144 26.90 -11.21 3.46
CA ARG A 144 26.20 -11.29 4.76
C ARG A 144 24.82 -11.92 4.62
N ASP A 145 24.81 -13.16 4.15
CA ASP A 145 23.62 -14.02 4.00
C ASP A 145 23.12 -14.58 5.35
N SER A 146 23.08 -13.74 6.39
CA SER A 146 22.41 -14.08 7.65
C SER A 146 21.12 -13.26 7.76
N PRO A 147 19.93 -13.89 7.71
CA PRO A 147 18.68 -13.17 7.87
C PRO A 147 18.67 -12.47 9.23
N ILE A 148 18.43 -11.15 9.22
CA ILE A 148 18.22 -10.38 10.44
C ILE A 148 16.97 -10.93 11.16
N SER A 149 17.09 -11.20 12.45
CA SER A 149 15.94 -11.59 13.27
C SER A 149 14.95 -10.43 13.37
N PHE A 150 13.64 -10.73 13.43
CA PHE A 150 12.58 -9.72 13.55
C PHE A 150 12.83 -8.75 14.72
N LEU A 151 13.25 -9.26 15.87
CA LEU A 151 13.55 -8.42 17.04
C LEU A 151 14.76 -7.52 16.82
N HIS A 152 15.74 -7.99 16.04
CA HIS A 152 16.91 -7.18 15.69
C HIS A 152 16.51 -6.05 14.74
N ALA A 153 15.68 -6.34 13.73
CA ALA A 153 15.13 -5.34 12.83
C ALA A 153 14.26 -4.29 13.57
N LEU A 154 13.50 -4.73 14.58
CA LEU A 154 12.66 -3.84 15.39
C LEU A 154 13.47 -2.87 16.26
N LEU A 155 14.67 -3.27 16.69
CA LEU A 155 15.55 -2.48 17.56
C LEU A 155 16.56 -1.61 16.78
N VAL A 156 16.48 -1.58 15.45
CA VAL A 156 17.29 -0.66 14.63
C VAL A 156 16.93 0.79 15.02
N PRO A 157 17.92 1.65 15.28
CA PRO A 157 17.69 3.02 15.71
C PRO A 157 16.82 3.80 14.70
N GLY A 158 15.78 4.47 15.17
CA GLY A 158 14.84 5.23 14.35
C GLY A 158 13.61 4.45 13.87
N VAL A 159 13.64 3.12 13.86
CA VAL A 159 12.52 2.29 13.37
C VAL A 159 11.32 2.38 14.30
N LEU A 160 11.52 2.29 15.61
CA LEU A 160 10.43 2.38 16.59
C LEU A 160 9.82 3.78 16.60
N GLU A 161 10.65 4.82 16.58
CA GLU A 161 10.23 6.21 16.57
C GLU A 161 9.38 6.52 15.32
N PHE A 162 9.86 6.11 14.15
CA PHE A 162 9.11 6.26 12.90
C PHE A 162 7.83 5.41 12.89
N SER A 163 7.88 4.18 13.40
CA SER A 163 6.71 3.30 13.50
C SER A 163 5.63 3.86 14.42
N PHE A 164 6.00 4.41 15.58
CA PHE A 164 5.06 5.07 16.50
C PHE A 164 4.51 6.36 15.90
N SER A 165 5.35 7.17 15.26
CA SER A 165 4.90 8.37 14.54
C SER A 165 3.86 8.01 13.49
N LEU A 166 4.17 7.04 12.61
CA LEU A 166 3.24 6.52 11.62
C LEU A 166 1.97 5.95 12.25
N PHE A 167 2.07 5.24 13.37
CA PHE A 167 0.90 4.70 14.08
C PHE A 167 -0.06 5.82 14.51
N PHE A 168 0.45 6.87 15.15
CA PHE A 168 -0.39 8.00 15.59
C PHE A 168 -0.93 8.80 14.40
N CYS A 169 -0.10 9.12 13.40
CA CYS A 169 -0.55 9.78 12.19
C CYS A 169 -1.67 8.98 11.50
N LYS A 170 -1.52 7.65 11.43
CA LYS A 170 -2.48 6.76 10.78
C LYS A 170 -3.79 6.66 11.55
N ILE A 171 -3.76 6.67 12.90
CA ILE A 171 -4.97 6.78 13.72
C ILE A 171 -5.72 8.08 13.42
N VAL A 172 -5.01 9.21 13.36
CA VAL A 172 -5.63 10.51 13.07
C VAL A 172 -6.27 10.50 11.69
N ILE A 173 -5.55 10.03 10.66
CA ILE A 173 -6.05 9.95 9.28
C ILE A 173 -7.30 9.07 9.20
N TYR A 174 -7.30 7.88 9.81
CA TYR A 174 -8.46 7.00 9.80
C TYR A 174 -9.64 7.57 10.58
N THR A 175 -9.37 8.22 11.71
CA THR A 175 -10.42 8.88 12.48
C THR A 175 -11.11 9.93 11.63
N PHE A 176 -10.35 10.81 10.96
CA PHE A 176 -10.92 11.77 10.03
C PHE A 176 -11.66 11.09 8.88
N LEU A 177 -11.09 10.08 8.23
CA LEU A 177 -11.74 9.39 7.11
C LEU A 177 -13.08 8.76 7.47
N PHE A 178 -13.18 8.12 8.64
CA PHE A 178 -14.42 7.46 9.06
C PHE A 178 -15.42 8.43 9.69
N TRP A 179 -14.95 9.47 10.39
CA TRP A 179 -15.83 10.46 11.01
C TRP A 179 -16.29 11.56 10.05
N LEU A 180 -15.51 11.90 9.02
CA LEU A 180 -15.82 13.00 8.12
C LEU A 180 -17.19 12.81 7.42
N PRO A 181 -17.50 11.66 6.80
CA PRO A 181 -18.82 11.43 6.18
C PRO A 181 -19.96 11.51 7.21
N TYR A 182 -19.76 10.95 8.40
CA TYR A 182 -20.73 11.00 9.49
C TYR A 182 -20.95 12.44 9.99
N TYR A 183 -19.88 13.20 10.19
CA TYR A 183 -19.93 14.59 10.66
C TYR A 183 -20.64 15.50 9.65
N ILE A 184 -20.32 15.38 8.37
CA ILE A 184 -20.98 16.13 7.28
C ILE A 184 -22.49 15.85 7.27
N HIS A 185 -22.88 14.59 7.44
CA HIS A 185 -24.29 14.20 7.47
C HIS A 185 -25.00 14.67 8.74
N ALA A 186 -24.36 14.53 9.92
CA ALA A 186 -24.97 14.82 11.21
C ALA A 186 -25.04 16.31 11.56
N VAL A 187 -24.07 17.12 11.10
CA VAL A 187 -23.95 18.53 11.47
C VAL A 187 -24.56 19.45 10.41
N GLY A 188 -24.74 18.97 9.17
CA GLY A 188 -25.37 19.73 8.09
C GLY A 188 -24.55 20.96 7.70
N ILE A 189 -23.78 20.88 6.62
CA ILE A 189 -23.12 22.06 6.06
C ILE A 189 -24.23 22.99 5.53
N THR A 190 -24.37 24.19 6.09
CA THR A 190 -25.34 25.24 5.69
C THR A 190 -26.83 24.98 5.98
N GLY A 191 -27.17 24.12 6.94
CA GLY A 191 -28.56 23.98 7.41
C GLY A 191 -29.51 23.18 6.50
N TYR A 192 -28.96 22.50 5.49
CA TYR A 192 -29.67 21.54 4.66
C TYR A 192 -29.09 20.14 4.86
N SER A 193 -29.96 19.13 4.98
CA SER A 193 -29.58 17.73 4.95
C SER A 193 -29.01 17.41 3.57
N LEU A 194 -27.68 17.32 3.48
CA LEU A 194 -26.99 16.91 2.26
C LEU A 194 -27.45 15.50 1.89
N THR A 195 -27.98 15.36 0.68
CA THR A 195 -28.39 14.07 0.11
C THR A 195 -27.21 13.09 0.18
N PRO A 196 -27.44 11.77 0.42
CA PRO A 196 -26.37 10.75 0.46
C PRO A 196 -25.39 10.83 -0.72
N THR A 197 -25.87 11.26 -1.88
CA THR A 197 -25.08 11.52 -3.09
C THR A 197 -24.03 12.63 -2.91
N THR A 198 -24.34 13.71 -2.20
CA THR A 198 -23.41 14.82 -1.95
C THR A 198 -22.37 14.47 -0.88
N ALA A 199 -22.75 13.64 0.09
CA ALA A 199 -21.81 13.10 1.08
C ALA A 199 -20.80 12.14 0.44
N ALA A 200 -21.26 11.29 -0.48
CA ALA A 200 -20.38 10.46 -1.31
C ALA A 200 -19.43 11.31 -2.17
N LEU A 201 -19.93 12.41 -2.77
CA LEU A 201 -19.12 13.33 -3.56
C LEU A 201 -18.05 14.07 -2.73
N LEU A 202 -18.37 14.35 -1.46
CA LEU A 202 -17.43 14.95 -0.51
C LEU A 202 -16.39 13.95 0.01
N ALA A 203 -16.69 12.65 0.05
CA ALA A 203 -15.70 11.60 0.31
C ALA A 203 -14.70 11.47 -0.85
N THR A 204 -15.16 11.54 -2.11
CA THR A 204 -14.25 11.54 -3.28
C THR A 204 -13.30 12.73 -3.32
N LEU A 205 -13.66 13.88 -2.73
CA LEU A 205 -12.76 15.03 -2.60
C LEU A 205 -11.52 14.70 -1.76
N PHE A 206 -11.65 13.82 -0.76
CA PHE A 206 -10.51 13.35 0.02
C PHE A 206 -9.57 12.48 -0.83
N ASP A 207 -10.11 11.55 -1.60
CA ASP A 207 -9.32 10.71 -2.52
C ASP A 207 -8.60 11.58 -3.57
N ILE A 208 -9.27 12.60 -4.13
CA ILE A 208 -8.67 13.55 -5.06
C ILE A 208 -7.55 14.36 -4.39
N GLY A 209 -7.78 14.87 -3.18
CA GLY A 209 -6.75 15.57 -2.41
C GLY A 209 -5.53 14.70 -2.13
N GLY A 210 -5.75 13.42 -1.80
CA GLY A 210 -4.68 12.43 -1.65
C GLY A 210 -3.88 12.22 -2.94
N ILE A 211 -4.55 12.16 -4.10
CA ILE A 211 -3.88 12.03 -5.40
C ILE A 211 -2.94 13.21 -5.66
N PHE A 212 -3.44 14.44 -5.52
CA PHE A 212 -2.61 15.64 -5.72
C PHE A 212 -1.47 15.72 -4.71
N GLY A 213 -1.75 15.43 -3.44
CA GLY A 213 -0.73 15.43 -2.38
C GLY A 213 0.40 14.44 -2.65
N ASN A 214 0.07 13.22 -3.09
CA ASN A 214 1.06 12.19 -3.42
C ASN A 214 1.95 12.60 -4.59
N ILE A 215 1.37 13.19 -5.64
CA ILE A 215 2.13 13.67 -6.81
C ILE A 215 3.07 14.80 -6.41
N VAL A 216 2.56 15.82 -5.70
CA VAL A 216 3.38 16.96 -5.27
C VAL A 216 4.50 16.51 -4.33
N SER A 217 4.19 15.65 -3.35
CA SER A 217 5.20 15.10 -2.44
C SER A 217 6.27 14.31 -3.19
N GLY A 218 5.89 13.54 -4.21
CA GLY A 218 6.85 12.77 -5.02
C GLY A 218 7.75 13.63 -5.89
N VAL A 219 7.27 14.78 -6.35
CA VAL A 219 8.09 15.74 -7.15
C VAL A 219 9.06 16.54 -6.28
N LEU A 220 8.72 16.75 -5.00
CA LEU A 220 9.54 17.50 -4.05
C LEU A 220 10.65 16.67 -3.38
N MET A 221 10.57 15.34 -3.47
CA MET A 221 11.55 14.37 -2.97
C MET A 221 12.61 14.05 -4.03
#